data_AF-A0A1F7THP4-F1
#
_entry.id   AF-A0A1F7THP4-F1
#
_cell.length_a   1.000
_cell.length_b   1.000
_cell.length_c   1.000
_cell.angle_alpha   90.00
_cell.angle_beta   90.00
_cell.angle_gamma   90.00
#
_symmetry.space_group_name_H-M   'P 1'
#
loop_
_entity.id
_entity.type
_entity.pdbx_description
1 polymer ?
#
loop_
_entity_poly.entity_id
_entity_poly.type
_entity_poly.pdbx_seq_one_letter_code
_entity_poly.pdbx_strand_id
1 'polypeptide(L)'
;MLRSGAGLPADTVCFHAQQCVEKYLKALLALRGIAFPKTHNLRALMGLVPRNDQPQFSEDEQDVLTDYATGARYPGWGDVPPREAREAVKLARRIRREIRRLFPKEALPRRKR
;
A
#
# COMPACT_ATOMS: atom_id res chain seq x y z
N MET A 1 -21.81 5.48 -21.76
CA MET A 1 -22.17 4.19 -21.15
C MET A 1 -21.60 4.16 -19.73
N LEU A 2 -22.40 4.57 -18.75
CA LEU A 2 -22.06 4.46 -17.33
C LEU A 2 -22.68 3.16 -16.83
N ARG A 3 -21.87 2.11 -16.63
CA ARG A 3 -22.32 0.92 -15.89
C ARG A 3 -21.88 1.09 -14.44
N SER A 4 -22.75 1.73 -13.67
CA SER A 4 -22.81 1.52 -12.22
C SER A 4 -23.30 0.10 -11.99
N GLY A 5 -22.37 -0.80 -11.65
CA GLY A 5 -22.65 -2.16 -11.19
C GLY A 5 -22.38 -2.26 -9.70
N ALA A 6 -23.42 -2.60 -8.94
CA ALA A 6 -23.38 -2.77 -7.49
C ALA A 6 -22.35 -3.82 -7.06
N GLY A 7 -21.30 -3.36 -6.41
CA GLY A 7 -20.21 -4.11 -5.79
C GLY A 7 -19.20 -3.06 -5.32
N LEU A 8 -18.54 -3.26 -4.18
CA LEU A 8 -17.41 -2.37 -3.83
C LEU A 8 -16.48 -2.34 -5.05
N PRO A 9 -16.16 -1.17 -5.63
CA PRO A 9 -15.32 -1.12 -6.81
C PRO A 9 -13.97 -1.72 -6.42
N ALA A 10 -13.66 -2.92 -6.95
CA ALA A 10 -12.47 -3.68 -6.59
C ALA A 10 -11.19 -2.86 -6.85
N ASP A 11 -11.24 -2.02 -7.89
CA ASP A 11 -10.33 -0.93 -8.20
C ASP A 11 -10.15 0.07 -7.04
N THR A 12 -11.23 0.57 -6.45
CA THR A 12 -11.17 1.48 -5.29
C THR A 12 -10.56 0.79 -4.07
N VAL A 13 -10.85 -0.50 -3.87
CA VAL A 13 -10.26 -1.30 -2.79
C VAL A 13 -8.75 -1.46 -3.00
N CYS A 14 -8.32 -1.81 -4.20
CA CYS A 14 -6.91 -1.92 -4.55
C CYS A 14 -6.17 -0.58 -4.41
N PHE A 15 -6.76 0.51 -4.87
CA PHE A 15 -6.23 1.87 -4.70
C PHE A 15 -6.01 2.20 -3.21
N HIS A 16 -7.00 1.93 -2.36
CA HIS A 16 -6.84 2.15 -0.92
C HIS A 16 -5.81 1.22 -0.27
N ALA A 17 -5.66 -0.01 -0.77
CA ALA A 17 -4.63 -0.93 -0.32
C ALA A 17 -3.22 -0.39 -0.64
N GLN A 18 -2.99 0.10 -1.87
CA GLN A 18 -1.75 0.77 -2.26
C GLN A 18 -1.49 2.01 -1.39
N GLN A 19 -2.47 2.90 -1.26
CA GLN A 19 -2.34 4.13 -0.47
C GLN A 19 -2.06 3.86 1.01
N CYS A 20 -2.59 2.78 1.56
CA CYS A 20 -2.29 2.33 2.91
C CYS A 20 -0.80 2.00 3.05
N VAL A 21 -0.27 1.17 2.15
CA VAL A 21 1.14 0.77 2.16
C VAL A 21 2.06 1.97 1.96
N GLU A 22 1.77 2.83 0.98
CA GLU A 22 2.53 4.04 0.69
C GLU A 22 2.66 4.94 1.92
N LYS A 23 1.55 5.19 2.62
CA LYS A 23 1.53 6.04 3.83
C LYS A 23 2.33 5.42 4.96
N TYR A 24 2.27 4.11 5.16
CA TYR A 24 3.07 3.45 6.19
C TYR A 24 4.56 3.48 5.88
N LEU A 25 4.97 3.28 4.63
CA LEU A 25 6.37 3.43 4.23
C LEU A 25 6.86 4.87 4.43
N LYS A 26 6.09 5.86 3.98
CA LYS A 26 6.42 7.28 4.20
C LYS A 26 6.49 7.64 5.68
N ALA A 27 5.59 7.09 6.51
CA ALA A 27 5.63 7.28 7.96
C ALA A 27 6.88 6.65 8.60
N LEU A 28 7.30 5.47 8.13
CA LEU A 28 8.56 4.85 8.58
C LEU A 28 9.77 5.70 8.18
N LEU A 29 9.83 6.19 6.95
CA LEU A 29 10.90 7.07 6.48
C LEU A 29 10.94 8.38 7.28
N ALA A 30 9.79 8.99 7.54
CA ALA A 30 9.67 10.18 8.37
C ALA A 30 10.13 9.93 9.81
N LEU A 31 9.77 8.79 10.41
CA LEU A 31 10.25 8.40 11.75
C LEU A 31 11.77 8.25 11.80
N ARG A 32 12.40 7.85 10.70
CA ARG A 32 13.86 7.75 10.56
C ARG A 32 14.53 9.03 10.09
N GLY A 33 13.79 10.12 9.90
CA GLY A 33 14.32 11.39 9.41
C GLY A 33 14.83 11.34 7.97
N ILE A 34 14.35 10.37 7.17
CA ILE A 34 14.77 10.18 5.79
C ILE A 34 13.80 10.93 4.87
N ALA A 35 14.32 11.89 4.10
CA ALA A 35 13.56 12.58 3.08
C ALA A 35 13.21 11.63 1.92
N PHE A 36 12.04 11.80 1.34
CA PHE A 36 11.56 10.97 0.22
C PHE A 36 10.90 11.84 -0.86
N PRO A 37 10.98 11.43 -2.14
CA PRO A 37 10.37 12.18 -3.23
C PRO A 37 8.84 12.07 -3.22
N LYS A 38 8.17 13.01 -3.89
CA LYS A 38 6.73 12.94 -4.14
C LYS A 38 6.43 11.88 -5.22
N THR A 39 6.38 10.62 -4.82
CA THR A 39 6.11 9.46 -5.67
C THR A 39 5.07 8.52 -5.06
N HIS A 40 4.40 7.76 -5.93
CA HIS A 40 3.51 6.63 -5.59
C HIS A 40 4.19 5.27 -5.82
N ASN A 41 5.41 5.26 -6.37
CA ASN A 41 6.15 4.04 -6.64
C ASN A 41 6.67 3.43 -5.32
N LEU A 42 6.14 2.27 -4.95
CA LEU A 42 6.46 1.62 -3.69
C LEU A 42 7.89 1.06 -3.66
N ARG A 43 8.43 0.66 -4.82
CA ARG A 43 9.82 0.20 -4.97
C ARG A 43 10.82 1.31 -4.70
N ALA A 44 10.56 2.51 -5.21
CA ALA A 44 11.36 3.68 -4.93
C ALA A 44 11.34 4.04 -3.43
N LEU A 45 10.20 3.94 -2.76
CA LEU A 45 10.10 4.17 -1.32
C LEU A 45 10.80 3.07 -0.51
N MET A 46 10.62 1.80 -0.87
CA MET A 46 11.29 0.66 -0.22
C MET A 46 12.80 0.73 -0.33
N GLY A 47 13.34 1.20 -1.47
CA GLY A 47 14.77 1.42 -1.65
C GLY A 47 15.39 2.46 -0.70
N LEU A 48 14.57 3.36 -0.13
CA LEU A 48 15.01 4.33 0.87
C LEU A 48 14.94 3.79 2.31
N VAL A 49 14.18 2.72 2.55
CA VAL A 49 14.02 2.15 3.89
C VAL A 49 15.32 1.43 4.29
N PRO A 50 15.90 1.73 5.47
CA PRO A 50 17.09 1.04 5.95
C PRO A 50 16.87 -0.47 5.99
N ARG A 51 17.88 -1.27 5.58
CA ARG A 51 17.77 -2.74 5.48
C ARG A 51 17.23 -3.42 6.74
N ASN A 52 17.60 -2.92 7.92
CA ASN A 52 17.17 -3.49 9.21
C ASN A 52 15.68 -3.24 9.52
N ASP A 53 15.03 -2.34 8.78
CA ASP A 53 13.64 -1.92 8.96
C ASP A 53 12.75 -2.31 7.79
N GLN A 54 13.30 -2.99 6.78
CA GLN A 54 12.54 -3.38 5.60
C GLN A 54 11.52 -4.46 5.98
N PRO A 55 10.22 -4.23 5.75
CA PRO A 55 9.23 -5.29 5.84
C PRO A 55 9.50 -6.35 4.75
N GLN A 56 8.98 -7.56 4.95
CA GLN A 56 8.95 -8.58 3.92
C GLN A 56 7.96 -8.15 2.83
N PHE A 57 8.50 -7.49 1.81
CA PHE A 57 7.74 -6.92 0.70
C PHE A 57 8.53 -7.15 -0.58
N SER A 58 8.16 -8.16 -1.37
CA SER A 58 8.92 -8.50 -2.58
C SER A 58 8.77 -7.42 -3.66
N GLU A 59 9.70 -7.41 -4.60
CA GLU A 59 9.67 -6.53 -5.75
C GLU A 59 8.38 -6.67 -6.57
N ASP A 60 7.93 -7.91 -6.83
CA ASP A 60 6.67 -8.17 -7.54
C ASP A 60 5.45 -7.63 -6.79
N GLU A 61 5.41 -7.80 -5.46
CA GLU A 61 4.33 -7.28 -4.63
C GLU A 61 4.30 -5.75 -4.63
N GLN A 62 5.47 -5.10 -4.69
CA GLN A 62 5.59 -3.64 -4.78
C GLN A 62 5.06 -3.12 -6.11
N ASP A 63 5.41 -3.78 -7.21
CA ASP A 63 4.99 -3.37 -8.56
C ASP A 63 3.48 -3.57 -8.73
N VAL A 64 2.95 -4.75 -8.34
CA VAL A 64 1.50 -5.03 -8.38
C VAL A 64 0.70 -3.99 -7.61
N LEU A 65 1.14 -3.64 -6.39
CA LEU A 65 0.45 -2.59 -5.64
C LEU A 65 0.62 -1.22 -6.28
N THR A 66 1.79 -0.89 -6.82
CA THR A 66 2.05 0.39 -7.49
C THR A 66 1.13 0.60 -8.69
N ASP A 67 0.82 -0.46 -9.45
CA ASP A 67 -0.11 -0.40 -10.59
C ASP A 67 -1.54 0.00 -10.16
N TYR A 68 -1.92 -0.30 -8.92
CA TYR A 68 -3.21 0.12 -8.36
C TYR A 68 -3.23 1.59 -7.88
N ALA A 69 -2.11 2.31 -7.89
CA ALA A 69 -2.01 3.67 -7.36
C ALA A 69 -2.72 4.73 -8.22
N THR A 70 -2.86 4.52 -9.53
CA THR A 70 -3.35 5.56 -10.43
C THR A 70 -4.86 5.52 -10.61
N GLY A 71 -5.54 4.41 -10.30
CA GLY A 71 -6.96 4.18 -10.61
C GLY A 71 -7.29 4.16 -12.12
N ALA A 72 -6.49 4.85 -12.92
CA ALA A 72 -6.47 4.89 -14.37
C ALA A 72 -5.72 3.67 -14.89
N ARG A 73 -6.49 2.63 -15.17
CA ARG A 73 -6.04 1.53 -16.01
C ARG A 73 -5.82 2.04 -17.42
N TYR A 74 -4.78 1.53 -18.09
CA TYR A 74 -4.69 1.64 -19.54
C TYR A 74 -5.98 1.09 -20.18
N PRO A 75 -6.45 1.67 -21.30
CA PRO A 75 -7.54 1.07 -22.07
C PRO A 75 -7.17 -0.38 -22.41
N GLY A 76 -7.89 -1.36 -21.85
CA GLY A 76 -7.65 -2.81 -22.07
C GLY A 76 -7.50 -3.64 -20.80
N TRP A 77 -7.26 -3.02 -19.64
CA TRP A 77 -7.02 -3.74 -18.37
C TRP A 77 -8.33 -4.12 -17.65
N GLY A 78 -9.28 -4.82 -18.29
CA GLY A 78 -10.67 -5.11 -17.82
C GLY A 78 -10.92 -5.36 -16.31
N ASP A 79 -12.18 -5.29 -15.84
CA ASP A 79 -12.57 -5.22 -14.41
C ASP A 79 -11.71 -6.03 -13.41
N VAL A 80 -11.24 -5.37 -12.34
CA VAL A 80 -10.40 -6.01 -11.31
C VAL A 80 -11.19 -7.14 -10.65
N PRO A 81 -10.71 -8.39 -10.70
CA PRO A 81 -11.38 -9.51 -10.06
C PRO A 81 -11.47 -9.31 -8.53
N PRO A 82 -12.58 -9.68 -7.87
CA PRO A 82 -12.69 -9.62 -6.42
C PRO A 82 -11.58 -10.38 -5.67
N ARG A 83 -10.97 -11.39 -6.31
CA ARG A 83 -9.81 -12.11 -5.76
C ARG A 83 -8.61 -11.19 -5.63
N GLU A 84 -8.29 -10.40 -6.64
CA GLU A 84 -7.16 -9.47 -6.61
C GLU A 84 -7.34 -8.40 -5.54
N ALA A 85 -8.54 -7.82 -5.42
CA ALA A 85 -8.83 -6.86 -4.35
C ALA A 85 -8.63 -7.45 -2.94
N ARG A 86 -9.00 -8.72 -2.73
CA ARG A 86 -8.74 -9.40 -1.45
C ARG A 86 -7.25 -9.61 -1.21
N GLU A 87 -6.49 -10.01 -2.23
CA GLU A 87 -5.04 -10.19 -2.10
C GLU A 87 -4.32 -8.85 -1.84
N ALA A 88 -4.70 -7.77 -2.52
CA ALA A 88 -4.19 -6.42 -2.26
C ALA A 88 -4.43 -6.00 -0.80
N VAL A 89 -5.63 -6.24 -0.27
CA VAL A 89 -5.96 -5.94 1.14
C VAL A 89 -5.16 -6.82 2.11
N LYS A 90 -4.98 -8.11 1.82
CA LYS A 90 -4.17 -9.02 2.66
C LYS A 90 -2.71 -8.55 2.71
N LEU A 91 -2.14 -8.21 1.57
CA LEU A 91 -0.79 -7.67 1.44
C LEU A 91 -0.65 -6.36 2.22
N ALA A 92 -1.55 -5.39 2.01
CA ALA A 92 -1.53 -4.13 2.74
C ALA A 92 -1.62 -4.32 4.26
N ARG A 93 -2.43 -5.28 4.74
CA ARG A 93 -2.52 -5.63 6.17
C ARG A 93 -1.23 -6.25 6.71
N ARG A 94 -0.54 -7.09 5.92
CA ARG A 94 0.75 -7.70 6.29
C ARG A 94 1.80 -6.62 6.46
N ILE A 95 2.01 -5.79 5.45
CA ILE A 95 3.01 -4.71 5.46
C ILE A 95 2.73 -3.70 6.59
N ARG A 96 1.47 -3.30 6.76
CA ARG A 96 1.05 -2.45 7.89
C ARG A 96 1.45 -3.06 9.24
N ARG A 97 1.25 -4.36 9.44
CA ARG A 97 1.56 -5.03 10.71
C ARG A 97 3.06 -5.01 10.98
N GLU A 98 3.86 -5.29 9.95
CA GLU A 98 5.31 -5.30 10.06
C GLU A 98 5.87 -3.92 10.36
N ILE A 99 5.48 -2.90 9.60
CA ILE A 99 5.92 -1.52 9.84
C ILE A 99 5.50 -1.02 11.23
N ARG A 100 4.29 -1.34 11.68
CA ARG A 100 3.83 -0.93 13.03
C ARG A 100 4.63 -1.55 14.16
N ARG A 101 5.32 -2.67 13.96
CA ARG A 101 6.21 -3.25 14.99
C ARG A 101 7.48 -2.40 15.18
N LEU A 102 7.83 -1.60 14.19
CA LEU A 102 8.99 -0.71 14.20
C LEU A 102 8.67 0.67 14.79
N PHE A 103 7.39 0.96 15.03
CA PHE A 103 6.98 2.24 15.59
C PHE A 103 7.10 2.23 17.11
N PRO A 104 7.49 3.36 17.73
CA PRO A 104 7.44 3.50 19.18
C PRO A 104 6.00 3.29 19.68
N LYS A 105 5.85 2.76 20.88
CA LYS A 105 4.53 2.39 21.44
C LYS A 105 3.59 3.59 21.55
N GLU A 106 4.17 4.78 21.71
CA GLU A 106 3.52 6.08 21.83
C GLU A 106 2.92 6.56 20.50
N ALA A 107 3.51 6.16 19.37
CA ALA A 107 3.02 6.51 18.02
C ALA A 107 1.84 5.63 17.56
N LEU A 108 1.50 4.58 18.31
CA LEU A 108 0.39 3.69 17.99
C LEU A 108 -0.86 4.13 18.77
N PRO A 109 -2.03 4.23 18.12
CA PRO A 109 -3.26 4.58 18.81
C PRO A 109 -3.55 3.57 19.92
N ARG A 110 -3.80 4.05 21.13
CA ARG A 110 -4.25 3.23 22.26
C ARG A 110 -5.51 2.49 21.82
N ARG A 111 -5.48 1.16 21.87
CA ARG A 111 -6.61 0.32 21.51
C ARG A 111 -7.74 0.62 22.50
N LYS A 112 -8.75 1.40 22.09
CA LYS A 112 -9.98 1.53 22.89
C LYS A 112 -10.58 0.13 22.99
N ARG A 113 -10.75 -0.35 24.22
CA ARG A 113 -11.48 -1.57 24.54
C ARG A 113 -12.94 -1.40 24.15
#